data_AF-A0A8I2ZE89-F1
#
_entry.id   AF-A0A8I2ZE89-F1
#
_cell.length_a   1.000
_cell.length_b   1.000
_cell.length_c   1.000
_cell.angle_alpha   90.00
_cell.angle_beta   90.00
_cell.angle_gamma   90.00
#
_symmetry.space_group_name_H-M   'P 1'
#
loop_
_entity.id
_entity.type
_entity.pdbx_description
1 polymer ?
#
loop_
_entity_poly.entity_id
_entity_poly.type
_entity_poly.pdbx_seq_one_letter_code
_entity_poly.pdbx_strand_id
1 'polypeptide(L)'
;MAPSSDSEGEKPQATIKSHAEELTGFDAEKLSNMGYTYCTSHGITDEEDVRAFRLGAVLAGYPEDYQTIEGLTDIERESAGKEITQKWKSIPTKLWFVVFVCSLCAAVQGMDETTVNGAQVFYKEAFGIANKDKLRDALILGLTNGAPYLCCALLGCWLTAPLNNWFGRRGTIFLSCLISAAACMGQALTNDWKTMFAVRLVLGLGIGPKSATTPMYAAECAPPRLRGALTMQWQMWTAFGIMV
;
A
#
# COMPACT_ATOMS: atom_id res chain seq x y z
N MET A 1 7.75 59.00 -10.87
CA MET A 1 7.32 58.17 -12.01
C MET A 1 8.18 56.92 -12.00
N ALA A 2 7.73 55.90 -11.27
CA ALA A 2 8.42 54.63 -11.09
C ALA A 2 7.65 53.55 -11.86
N PRO A 3 8.29 52.71 -12.69
CA PRO A 3 7.59 51.60 -13.31
C PRO A 3 7.90 50.24 -12.64
N SER A 4 6.80 49.53 -12.36
CA SER A 4 6.55 48.07 -12.45
C SER A 4 7.49 47.11 -11.72
N SER A 5 7.11 46.50 -10.59
CA SER A 5 6.09 45.43 -10.37
C SER A 5 6.55 44.03 -10.80
N ASP A 6 7.08 43.31 -9.81
CA ASP A 6 6.96 41.88 -9.50
C ASP A 6 6.41 40.94 -10.59
N SER A 7 7.25 39.99 -10.98
CA SER A 7 6.81 38.74 -11.64
C SER A 7 7.63 37.57 -11.10
N GLU A 8 7.39 37.19 -9.84
CA GLU A 8 7.75 35.86 -9.38
C GLU A 8 6.66 34.88 -9.83
N GLY A 9 7.05 33.96 -10.72
CA GLY A 9 6.18 32.95 -11.28
C GLY A 9 5.66 31.98 -10.21
N GLU A 10 4.34 32.02 -10.01
CA GLU A 10 3.58 31.06 -9.25
C GLU A 10 3.59 29.70 -9.96
N LYS A 11 4.28 28.70 -9.37
CA LYS A 11 4.19 27.31 -9.82
C LYS A 11 2.89 26.69 -9.28
N PRO A 12 2.06 26.06 -10.11
CA PRO A 12 0.82 25.44 -9.64
C PRO A 12 1.11 24.20 -8.79
N GLN A 13 1.00 24.34 -7.46
CA GLN A 13 0.87 23.22 -6.53
C GLN A 13 -0.55 22.66 -6.61
N ALA A 14 -0.82 21.86 -7.64
CA ALA A 14 -2.09 21.17 -7.79
C ALA A 14 -2.04 19.76 -7.19
N THR A 15 -2.96 19.53 -6.25
CA THR A 15 -3.66 18.25 -6.04
C THR A 15 -2.99 17.19 -5.14
N ILE A 16 -2.69 17.56 -3.89
CA ILE A 16 -2.91 16.67 -2.72
C ILE A 16 -3.38 17.56 -1.54
N LYS A 17 -4.45 18.34 -1.75
CA LYS A 17 -5.25 18.88 -0.64
C LYS A 17 -6.37 17.89 -0.35
N SER A 18 -6.61 17.71 0.93
CA SER A 18 -7.18 16.52 1.52
C SER A 18 -8.66 16.32 1.15
N HIS A 19 -9.11 15.08 0.94
CA HIS A 19 -10.55 14.76 0.93
C HIS A 19 -11.24 15.09 2.28
N ALA A 20 -10.47 15.37 3.34
CA ALA A 20 -10.99 15.89 4.59
C ALA A 20 -11.34 17.39 4.49
N GLU A 21 -10.57 18.19 3.74
CA GLU A 21 -10.87 19.61 3.49
C GLU A 21 -12.19 19.80 2.72
N GLU A 22 -12.62 18.83 1.90
CA GLU A 22 -13.91 18.89 1.19
C GLU A 22 -15.12 18.96 2.15
N LEU A 23 -14.98 18.46 3.38
CA LEU A 23 -16.03 18.48 4.40
C LEU A 23 -15.92 19.66 5.38
N THR A 24 -14.76 20.32 5.44
CA THR A 24 -14.48 21.41 6.42
C THR A 24 -15.23 22.74 6.18
N GLY A 25 -16.14 22.79 5.21
CA GLY A 25 -16.94 23.98 4.88
C GLY A 25 -18.46 23.77 4.96
N PHE A 26 -18.93 22.60 5.37
CA PHE A 26 -20.36 22.30 5.47
C PHE A 26 -20.83 22.28 6.92
N ASP A 27 -22.07 22.76 7.12
CA ASP A 27 -22.72 22.71 8.42
C ASP A 27 -22.92 21.25 8.92
N ALA A 28 -22.94 21.06 10.23
CA ALA A 28 -23.03 19.75 10.87
C ALA A 28 -24.29 18.97 10.43
N GLU A 29 -25.42 19.66 10.23
CA GLU A 29 -26.65 19.03 9.73
C GLU A 29 -26.48 18.50 8.30
N LYS A 30 -25.80 19.28 7.45
CA LYS A 30 -25.51 18.89 6.06
C LYS A 30 -24.54 17.71 6.00
N LEU A 31 -23.51 17.69 6.84
CA LEU A 31 -22.58 16.56 6.97
C LEU A 31 -23.29 15.29 7.44
N SER A 32 -24.17 15.41 8.44
CA SER A 32 -25.00 14.30 8.92
C SER A 32 -25.89 13.74 7.79
N ASN A 33 -26.52 14.61 7.01
CA ASN A 33 -27.35 14.19 5.87
C ASN A 33 -26.53 13.53 4.76
N MET A 34 -25.28 13.94 4.54
CA MET A 34 -24.37 13.24 3.62
C MET A 34 -24.08 11.81 4.09
N GLY A 35 -23.80 11.63 5.39
CA GLY A 35 -23.62 10.30 5.98
C GLY A 35 -24.86 9.41 5.81
N TYR A 36 -26.06 9.96 6.03
CA TYR A 36 -27.32 9.25 5.82
C TYR A 36 -27.56 8.88 4.35
N THR A 37 -27.31 9.81 3.43
CA THR A 37 -27.45 9.59 1.98
C THR A 37 -26.48 8.50 1.50
N TYR A 38 -25.28 8.46 2.06
CA TYR A 38 -24.31 7.40 1.79
C TYR A 38 -24.83 6.03 2.23
N CYS A 39 -25.35 5.90 3.45
CA CYS A 39 -25.92 4.64 3.95
C CYS A 39 -27.07 4.13 3.09
N THR A 40 -28.02 5.02 2.76
CA THR A 40 -29.20 4.67 1.95
C THR A 40 -28.84 4.25 0.53
N SER A 41 -27.88 4.94 -0.10
CA SER A 41 -27.39 4.59 -1.45
C SER A 41 -26.60 3.28 -1.49
N HIS A 42 -26.01 2.85 -0.37
CA HIS A 42 -25.20 1.62 -0.27
C HIS A 42 -25.91 0.47 0.46
N GLY A 43 -27.21 0.62 0.78
CA GLY A 43 -28.01 -0.42 1.43
C GLY A 43 -27.62 -0.72 2.88
N ILE A 44 -26.98 0.22 3.58
CA ILE A 44 -26.67 0.12 5.02
C ILE A 44 -27.95 0.49 5.77
N THR A 45 -28.61 -0.51 6.35
CA THR A 45 -29.94 -0.35 6.99
C THR A 45 -29.91 -0.42 8.51
N ASP A 46 -28.81 -0.86 9.11
CA ASP A 46 -28.70 -0.97 10.56
C ASP A 46 -28.68 0.41 11.22
N GLU A 47 -29.51 0.62 12.24
CA GLU A 47 -29.67 1.93 12.87
C GLU A 47 -28.39 2.41 13.56
N GLU A 48 -27.60 1.49 14.12
CA GLU A 48 -26.35 1.83 14.79
C GLU A 48 -25.27 2.21 13.77
N ASP A 49 -25.19 1.48 12.65
CA ASP A 49 -24.29 1.81 11.55
C ASP A 49 -24.67 3.17 10.92
N VAL A 50 -25.96 3.40 10.66
CA VAL A 50 -26.44 4.68 10.12
C VAL A 50 -26.10 5.83 11.08
N ARG A 51 -26.30 5.66 12.40
CA ARG A 51 -25.89 6.65 13.41
C ARG A 51 -24.38 6.92 13.33
N ALA A 52 -23.57 5.86 13.29
CA ALA A 52 -22.12 5.95 13.25
C ALA A 52 -21.61 6.68 11.99
N PHE A 53 -22.19 6.41 10.81
CA PHE A 53 -21.84 7.09 9.57
C PHE A 53 -22.23 8.57 9.57
N ARG A 54 -23.40 8.91 10.13
CA ARG A 54 -23.84 10.31 10.28
C ARG A 54 -22.90 11.10 11.20
N LEU A 55 -22.60 10.56 12.38
CA LEU A 55 -21.70 11.19 13.35
C LEU A 55 -20.26 11.22 12.85
N GLY A 56 -19.81 10.16 12.17
CA GLY A 56 -18.49 10.07 11.56
C GLY A 56 -18.27 11.13 10.48
N ALA A 57 -19.30 11.45 9.68
CA ALA A 57 -19.23 12.53 8.70
C ALA A 57 -19.06 13.91 9.35
N VAL A 58 -19.77 14.17 10.46
CA VAL A 58 -19.63 15.41 11.24
C VAL A 58 -18.26 15.50 11.91
N LEU A 59 -17.81 14.41 12.54
CA LEU A 59 -16.50 14.31 13.18
C LEU A 59 -15.34 14.50 12.18
N ALA A 60 -15.49 14.00 10.95
CA ALA A 60 -14.51 14.21 9.90
C ALA A 60 -14.42 15.66 9.43
N GLY A 61 -15.54 16.41 9.46
CA GLY A 61 -15.57 17.85 9.15
C GLY A 61 -14.98 18.72 10.28
N TYR A 62 -15.15 18.31 11.54
CA TYR A 62 -14.69 19.03 12.72
C TYR A 62 -13.86 18.15 13.67
N PRO A 63 -12.66 17.71 13.26
CA PRO A 63 -11.88 16.72 14.01
C PRO A 63 -11.38 17.23 15.38
N GLU A 64 -11.14 18.53 15.53
CA GLU A 64 -10.67 19.11 16.82
C GLU A 64 -11.83 19.51 17.75
N ASP A 65 -13.03 19.72 17.22
CA ASP A 65 -14.24 20.13 17.98
C ASP A 65 -15.14 18.94 18.36
N TYR A 66 -14.58 17.73 18.42
CA TYR A 66 -15.33 16.49 18.73
C TYR A 66 -16.13 16.52 20.05
N GLN A 67 -15.82 17.45 20.97
CA GLN A 67 -16.54 17.61 22.24
C GLN A 67 -17.93 18.21 22.05
N THR A 68 -18.12 19.09 21.06
CA THR A 68 -19.36 19.83 20.82
C THR A 68 -20.37 19.07 19.96
N ILE A 69 -19.97 17.94 19.37
CA ILE A 69 -20.83 17.11 18.53
C ILE A 69 -21.88 16.41 19.40
N GLU A 70 -23.16 16.72 19.16
CA GLU A 70 -24.29 16.05 19.81
C GLU A 70 -24.48 14.63 19.26
N GLY A 71 -24.75 13.65 20.14
CA GLY A 71 -25.00 12.26 19.77
C GLY A 71 -23.80 11.30 19.87
N LEU A 72 -22.60 11.81 20.19
CA LEU A 72 -21.47 10.97 20.58
C LEU A 72 -21.67 10.39 21.98
N THR A 73 -21.46 9.08 22.12
CA THR A 73 -21.37 8.42 23.43
C THR A 73 -20.09 8.83 24.15
N ASP A 74 -20.07 8.70 25.48
CA ASP A 74 -18.89 9.04 26.28
C ASP A 74 -17.64 8.23 25.89
N ILE A 75 -17.84 6.98 25.47
CA ILE A 75 -16.77 6.08 25.00
C ILE A 75 -16.19 6.58 23.66
N GLU A 76 -17.05 7.00 22.72
CA GLU A 76 -16.62 7.55 21.44
C GLU A 76 -15.86 8.87 21.64
N ARG A 77 -16.33 9.73 22.54
CA ARG A 77 -15.68 11.00 22.89
C ARG A 77 -14.31 10.77 23.54
N GLU A 78 -14.19 9.82 24.46
CA GLU A 78 -12.91 9.47 25.07
C GLU A 78 -11.93 8.88 24.03
N SER A 79 -12.44 8.07 23.11
CA SER A 79 -11.64 7.46 22.04
C SER A 79 -11.11 8.50 21.04
N ALA A 80 -11.96 9.45 20.63
CA ALA A 80 -11.56 10.58 19.79
C ALA A 80 -10.50 11.46 20.48
N GLY A 81 -10.70 11.76 21.77
CA GLY A 81 -9.71 12.49 22.58
C GLY A 81 -8.37 11.74 22.70
N LYS A 82 -8.38 10.42 22.88
CA LYS A 82 -7.17 9.58 22.91
C LYS A 82 -6.46 9.55 21.55
N GLU A 83 -7.18 9.53 20.45
CA GLU A 83 -6.60 9.58 19.10
C GLU A 83 -5.85 10.90 18.86
N ILE A 84 -6.41 12.02 19.34
CA ILE A 84 -5.80 13.34 19.20
C ILE A 84 -4.59 13.49 20.12
N THR A 85 -4.71 13.09 21.38
CA THR A 85 -3.66 13.32 22.40
C THR A 85 -2.55 12.27 22.35
N GLN A 86 -2.86 11.01 22.04
CA GLN A 86 -1.95 9.87 22.14
C GLN A 86 -1.84 9.09 20.82
N LYS A 87 -1.07 9.64 19.88
CA LYS A 87 -0.87 9.10 18.52
C LYS A 87 -0.61 7.58 18.48
N TRP A 88 0.35 7.08 19.26
CA TRP A 88 0.78 5.68 19.21
C TRP A 88 0.04 4.74 20.18
N LYS A 89 -0.52 5.27 21.28
CA LYS A 89 -1.24 4.46 22.27
C LYS A 89 -2.71 4.24 21.91
N SER A 90 -3.28 5.10 21.06
CA SER A 90 -4.66 4.98 20.57
C SER A 90 -4.82 3.95 19.44
N ILE A 91 -3.73 3.31 19.00
CA ILE A 91 -3.77 2.32 17.91
C ILE A 91 -4.49 1.05 18.41
N PRO A 92 -5.63 0.65 17.80
CA PRO A 92 -6.31 -0.58 18.18
C PRO A 92 -5.45 -1.81 17.86
N THR A 93 -5.56 -2.88 18.65
CA THR A 93 -4.78 -4.12 18.49
C THR A 93 -4.90 -4.73 17.10
N LYS A 94 -6.08 -4.59 16.46
CA LYS A 94 -6.33 -5.03 15.08
C LYS A 94 -5.44 -4.29 14.07
N LEU A 95 -5.20 -2.99 14.28
CA LEU A 95 -4.32 -2.21 13.41
C LEU A 95 -2.87 -2.66 13.60
N TRP A 96 -2.41 -2.89 14.84
CA TRP A 96 -1.07 -3.48 15.09
C TRP A 96 -0.86 -4.82 14.38
N PHE A 97 -1.88 -5.67 14.31
CA PHE A 97 -1.81 -6.91 13.53
C PHE A 97 -1.64 -6.65 12.03
N VAL A 98 -2.38 -5.69 11.46
CA VAL A 98 -2.21 -5.28 10.06
C VAL A 98 -0.81 -4.73 9.80
N VAL A 99 -0.29 -3.87 10.68
CA VAL A 99 1.09 -3.35 10.63
C VAL A 99 2.08 -4.51 10.56
N PHE A 100 2.00 -5.44 11.50
CA PHE A 100 2.91 -6.59 11.56
C PHE A 100 2.87 -7.45 10.29
N VAL A 101 1.68 -7.79 9.79
CA VAL A 101 1.53 -8.59 8.56
C VAL A 101 2.05 -7.84 7.32
N CYS A 102 1.76 -6.54 7.21
CA CYS A 102 2.29 -5.69 6.13
C CYS A 102 3.82 -5.59 6.19
N SER A 103 4.39 -5.50 7.38
CA SER A 103 5.84 -5.50 7.61
C SER A 103 6.50 -6.80 7.16
N LEU A 104 5.93 -7.96 7.52
CA LEU A 104 6.43 -9.27 7.05
C LEU A 104 6.38 -9.37 5.52
N CYS A 105 5.30 -8.89 4.91
CA CYS A 105 5.14 -8.88 3.46
C CYS A 105 6.24 -8.05 2.75
N ALA A 106 6.61 -6.91 3.34
CA ALA A 106 7.70 -6.05 2.87
C ALA A 106 9.09 -6.67 3.13
N ALA A 107 9.30 -7.31 4.29
CA ALA A 107 10.56 -7.99 4.58
C ALA A 107 10.81 -9.17 3.62
N VAL A 108 9.79 -9.98 3.34
CA VAL A 108 9.88 -11.07 2.35
C VAL A 108 10.17 -10.53 0.94
N GLN A 109 9.61 -9.36 0.58
CA GLN A 109 9.92 -8.69 -0.68
C GLN A 109 11.42 -8.40 -0.82
N GLY A 110 12.03 -7.82 0.22
CA GLY A 110 13.47 -7.54 0.22
C GLY A 110 14.33 -8.80 0.20
N MET A 111 13.90 -9.84 0.94
CA MET A 111 14.58 -11.13 1.01
C MET A 111 14.64 -11.83 -0.37
N ASP A 112 13.55 -11.78 -1.14
CA ASP A 112 13.50 -12.35 -2.48
C ASP A 112 14.52 -11.68 -3.43
N GLU A 113 14.76 -10.37 -3.26
CA GLU A 113 15.72 -9.61 -4.08
C GLU A 113 17.16 -9.95 -3.72
N THR A 114 17.49 -9.98 -2.42
CA THR A 114 18.86 -10.25 -1.95
C THR A 114 19.25 -11.72 -2.19
N THR A 115 18.33 -12.67 -1.98
CA THR A 115 18.60 -14.11 -2.16
C THR A 115 18.98 -14.42 -3.60
N VAL A 116 18.31 -13.82 -4.57
CA VAL A 116 18.61 -14.03 -6.00
C VAL A 116 19.94 -13.38 -6.37
N ASN A 117 20.18 -12.18 -5.85
CA ASN A 117 21.46 -11.51 -6.03
C ASN A 117 22.62 -12.31 -5.44
N GLY A 118 22.43 -13.04 -4.33
CA GLY A 118 23.40 -14.00 -3.80
C GLY A 118 23.51 -15.26 -4.65
N ALA A 119 22.38 -15.81 -5.09
CA ALA A 119 22.33 -17.04 -5.89
C ALA A 119 22.96 -16.89 -7.28
N GLN A 120 23.02 -15.68 -7.83
CA GLN A 120 23.56 -15.41 -9.18
C GLN A 120 25.01 -15.82 -9.36
N VAL A 121 25.80 -15.86 -8.29
CA VAL A 121 27.18 -16.34 -8.34
C VAL A 121 27.22 -17.84 -8.63
N PHE A 122 26.28 -18.60 -8.06
CA PHE A 122 26.23 -20.06 -8.16
C PHE A 122 25.53 -20.53 -9.44
N TYR A 123 24.35 -19.98 -9.76
CA TYR A 123 23.58 -20.47 -10.91
C TYR A 123 24.21 -20.07 -12.25
N LYS A 124 25.08 -19.04 -12.28
CA LYS A 124 25.85 -18.69 -13.48
C LYS A 124 26.78 -19.82 -13.92
N GLU A 125 27.41 -20.50 -12.96
CA GLU A 125 28.24 -21.67 -13.21
C GLU A 125 27.39 -22.91 -13.45
N ALA A 126 26.36 -23.14 -12.63
CA ALA A 126 25.48 -24.31 -12.74
C ALA A 126 24.75 -24.41 -14.09
N PHE A 127 24.32 -23.28 -14.67
CA PHE A 127 23.65 -23.26 -15.97
C PHE A 127 24.61 -23.16 -17.16
N GLY A 128 25.92 -23.26 -16.93
CA GLY A 128 26.94 -23.20 -17.99
C GLY A 128 26.95 -21.87 -18.74
N ILE A 129 26.53 -20.78 -18.09
CA ILE A 129 26.54 -19.43 -18.66
C ILE A 129 27.97 -18.89 -18.62
N ALA A 130 28.72 -19.18 -17.56
CA ALA A 130 30.12 -18.81 -17.45
C ALA A 130 30.96 -19.51 -18.54
N ASN A 131 31.42 -18.76 -19.57
CA ASN A 131 32.65 -18.96 -20.37
C ASN A 131 32.57 -18.55 -21.86
N LYS A 132 31.46 -18.02 -22.39
CA LYS A 132 31.36 -17.79 -23.85
C LYS A 132 31.59 -16.33 -24.26
N ASP A 133 30.92 -15.36 -23.63
CA ASP A 133 31.06 -13.93 -23.94
C ASP A 133 30.66 -13.07 -22.73
N LYS A 134 31.54 -12.18 -22.26
CA LYS A 134 31.26 -11.32 -21.07
C LYS A 134 29.98 -10.48 -21.23
N LEU A 135 29.69 -10.00 -22.44
CA LEU A 135 28.49 -9.22 -22.73
C LEU A 135 27.22 -10.08 -22.68
N ARG A 136 27.26 -11.26 -23.29
CA ARG A 136 26.10 -12.17 -23.34
C ARG A 136 25.72 -12.65 -21.94
N ASP A 137 26.72 -13.01 -21.12
CA ASP A 137 26.51 -13.47 -19.76
C ASP A 137 25.82 -12.38 -18.93
N ALA A 138 26.34 -11.14 -19.00
CA ALA A 138 25.76 -9.99 -18.30
C ALA A 138 24.32 -9.70 -18.76
N LEU A 139 24.03 -9.81 -20.05
CA LEU A 139 22.68 -9.63 -20.59
C LEU A 139 21.71 -10.72 -20.12
N ILE A 140 22.12 -11.99 -20.10
CA ILE A 140 21.27 -13.09 -19.63
C ILE A 140 21.02 -12.98 -18.13
N LEU A 141 22.04 -12.65 -17.34
CA LEU A 141 21.92 -12.40 -15.90
C LEU A 141 20.99 -11.21 -15.61
N GLY A 142 21.22 -10.08 -16.27
CA GLY A 142 20.38 -8.89 -16.14
C GLY A 142 18.93 -9.16 -16.55
N LEU A 143 18.72 -9.90 -17.65
CA LEU A 143 17.38 -10.30 -18.10
C LEU A 143 16.69 -11.23 -17.11
N THR A 144 17.40 -12.21 -16.54
CA THR A 144 16.86 -13.18 -15.57
C THR A 144 16.53 -12.51 -14.24
N ASN A 145 17.41 -11.64 -13.74
CA ASN A 145 17.20 -10.88 -12.50
C ASN A 145 16.12 -9.82 -12.67
N GLY A 146 16.10 -9.16 -13.82
CA GLY A 146 15.11 -8.14 -14.20
C GLY A 146 13.73 -8.70 -14.55
N ALA A 147 13.59 -10.00 -14.80
CA ALA A 147 12.35 -10.62 -15.27
C ALA A 147 11.12 -10.30 -14.40
N PRO A 148 11.16 -10.39 -13.06
CA PRO A 148 9.99 -10.06 -12.24
C PRO A 148 9.55 -8.62 -12.45
N TYR A 149 10.48 -7.66 -12.49
CA TYR A 149 10.18 -6.24 -12.68
C TYR A 149 9.66 -5.94 -14.09
N LEU A 150 10.20 -6.62 -15.10
CA LEU A 150 9.68 -6.52 -16.47
C LEU A 150 8.22 -6.99 -16.53
N CYS A 151 7.90 -8.09 -15.88
CA CYS A 151 6.53 -8.57 -15.76
C CYS A 151 5.65 -7.61 -14.95
N CYS A 152 6.16 -7.03 -13.86
CA CYS A 152 5.45 -6.00 -13.09
C CYS A 152 5.09 -4.79 -13.97
N ALA A 153 6.04 -4.28 -14.74
CA ALA A 153 5.84 -3.11 -15.60
C ALA A 153 4.84 -3.38 -16.74
N LEU A 154 4.94 -4.56 -17.38
CA LEU A 154 4.12 -4.88 -18.54
C LEU A 154 2.71 -5.39 -18.17
N LEU A 155 2.62 -6.23 -17.14
CA LEU A 155 1.39 -6.93 -16.76
C LEU A 155 0.90 -6.52 -15.36
N GLY A 156 1.81 -6.43 -14.38
CA GLY A 156 1.48 -6.15 -12.99
C GLY A 156 0.73 -4.83 -12.81
N CYS A 157 1.19 -3.74 -13.44
CA CYS A 157 0.55 -2.43 -13.35
C CYS A 157 -0.91 -2.44 -13.83
N TRP A 158 -1.19 -3.12 -14.93
CA TRP A 158 -2.54 -3.19 -15.52
C TRP A 158 -3.45 -4.15 -14.76
N LEU A 159 -2.89 -5.22 -14.21
CA LEU A 159 -3.66 -6.25 -13.51
C LEU A 159 -4.00 -5.87 -12.06
N THR A 160 -3.23 -4.97 -11.45
CA THR A 160 -3.42 -4.58 -10.04
C THR A 160 -4.78 -3.93 -9.78
N ALA A 161 -5.21 -3.00 -10.62
CA ALA A 161 -6.49 -2.31 -10.47
C ALA A 161 -7.71 -3.25 -10.55
N PRO A 162 -7.88 -4.10 -11.58
CA PRO A 162 -9.01 -5.03 -11.64
C PRO A 162 -8.95 -6.09 -10.54
N LEU A 163 -7.76 -6.61 -10.18
CA LEU A 163 -7.60 -7.55 -9.06
C LEU A 163 -8.13 -6.96 -7.75
N ASN A 164 -7.74 -5.72 -7.44
CA ASN A 164 -8.18 -5.04 -6.22
C ASN A 164 -9.68 -4.77 -6.20
N ASN A 165 -10.29 -4.47 -7.34
CA ASN A 165 -11.73 -4.24 -7.41
C ASN A 165 -12.54 -5.54 -7.27
N TRP A 166 -12.03 -6.68 -7.76
CA TRP A 166 -12.77 -7.95 -7.74
C TRP A 166 -12.56 -8.75 -6.46
N PHE A 167 -11.32 -8.88 -5.99
CA PHE A 167 -10.98 -9.70 -4.81
C PHE A 167 -10.88 -8.88 -3.52
N GLY A 168 -11.00 -7.56 -3.62
CA GLY A 168 -10.64 -6.66 -2.54
C GLY A 168 -9.15 -6.70 -2.21
N ARG A 169 -8.70 -5.78 -1.35
CA ARG A 169 -7.27 -5.67 -1.06
C ARG A 169 -6.67 -6.86 -0.33
N ARG A 170 -7.39 -7.39 0.66
CA ARG A 170 -6.95 -8.55 1.44
C ARG A 170 -6.85 -9.80 0.56
N GLY A 171 -7.81 -10.00 -0.34
CA GLY A 171 -7.83 -11.11 -1.29
C GLY A 171 -6.69 -11.03 -2.29
N THR A 172 -6.45 -9.85 -2.88
CA THR A 172 -5.32 -9.62 -3.80
C THR A 172 -3.99 -9.93 -3.13
N ILE A 173 -3.73 -9.41 -1.92
CA ILE A 173 -2.47 -9.65 -1.20
C ILE A 173 -2.28 -11.16 -0.96
N PHE A 174 -3.32 -11.86 -0.51
CA PHE A 174 -3.24 -13.30 -0.23
C PHE A 174 -2.93 -14.12 -1.50
N LEU A 175 -3.65 -13.87 -2.59
CA LEU A 175 -3.44 -14.56 -3.86
C LEU A 175 -2.04 -14.30 -4.43
N SER A 176 -1.60 -13.04 -4.39
CA SER A 176 -0.26 -12.66 -4.82
C SER A 176 0.83 -13.33 -4.01
N CYS A 177 0.68 -13.43 -2.68
CA CYS A 177 1.61 -14.18 -1.83
C CYS A 177 1.67 -15.67 -2.20
N LEU A 178 0.53 -16.29 -2.53
CA LEU A 178 0.47 -17.69 -2.94
C LEU A 178 1.18 -17.92 -4.29
N ILE A 179 0.97 -17.02 -5.26
CA ILE A 179 1.68 -17.05 -6.55
C ILE A 179 3.18 -16.87 -6.33
N SER A 180 3.58 -15.92 -5.48
CA SER A 180 4.99 -15.70 -5.15
C SER A 180 5.62 -16.93 -4.48
N ALA A 181 4.96 -17.55 -3.51
CA ALA A 181 5.44 -18.77 -2.86
C ALA A 181 5.62 -19.92 -3.85
N ALA A 182 4.64 -20.13 -4.74
CA ALA A 182 4.73 -21.15 -5.80
C ALA A 182 5.88 -20.88 -6.77
N ALA A 183 6.09 -19.61 -7.16
CA ALA A 183 7.20 -19.23 -8.02
C ALA A 183 8.56 -19.35 -7.33
N CYS A 184 8.67 -19.06 -6.03
CA CYS A 184 9.90 -19.31 -5.24
C CYS A 184 10.24 -20.80 -5.18
N MET A 185 9.26 -21.67 -4.94
CA MET A 185 9.47 -23.12 -5.02
C MET A 185 9.86 -23.56 -6.44
N GLY A 186 9.21 -23.01 -7.47
CA GLY A 186 9.54 -23.29 -8.86
C GLY A 186 10.97 -22.95 -9.23
N GLN A 187 11.52 -21.85 -8.69
CA GLN A 187 12.90 -21.42 -8.95
C GLN A 187 13.92 -22.44 -8.44
N ALA A 188 13.67 -23.03 -7.27
CA ALA A 188 14.56 -24.04 -6.68
C ALA A 188 14.66 -25.33 -7.53
N LEU A 189 13.68 -25.60 -8.39
CA LEU A 189 13.63 -26.80 -9.24
C LEU A 189 14.14 -26.56 -10.66
N THR A 190 14.66 -25.37 -10.96
CA THR A 190 15.10 -25.03 -12.32
C THR A 190 16.52 -25.51 -12.62
N ASN A 191 16.70 -26.15 -13.78
CA ASN A 191 18.00 -26.65 -14.26
C ASN A 191 18.57 -25.85 -15.43
N ASP A 192 17.81 -24.88 -15.95
CA ASP A 192 18.17 -24.06 -17.11
C ASP A 192 17.81 -22.59 -16.87
N TRP A 193 18.62 -21.68 -17.42
CA TRP A 193 18.38 -20.24 -17.31
C TRP A 193 17.05 -19.79 -17.93
N LYS A 194 16.59 -20.48 -18.99
CA LYS A 194 15.31 -20.16 -19.66
C LYS A 194 14.12 -20.47 -18.77
N THR A 195 14.17 -21.61 -18.10
CA THR A 195 13.13 -22.04 -17.16
C THR A 195 13.14 -21.14 -15.93
N MET A 196 14.33 -20.78 -15.43
CA MET A 196 14.47 -19.80 -14.35
C MET A 196 13.89 -18.44 -14.74
N PHE A 197 14.17 -17.95 -15.94
CA PHE A 197 13.58 -16.72 -16.48
C PHE A 197 12.04 -16.80 -16.52
N ALA A 198 11.47 -17.90 -17.03
CA ALA A 198 10.01 -18.07 -17.10
C ALA A 198 9.35 -18.10 -15.72
N VAL A 199 9.91 -18.83 -14.74
CA VAL A 199 9.37 -18.85 -13.38
C VAL A 199 9.49 -17.48 -12.72
N ARG A 200 10.57 -16.73 -12.98
CA ARG A 200 10.75 -15.36 -12.48
C ARG A 200 9.81 -14.34 -13.13
N LEU A 201 9.39 -14.56 -14.38
CA LEU A 201 8.29 -13.78 -14.96
C LEU A 201 6.99 -14.02 -14.18
N VAL A 202 6.66 -15.28 -13.89
CA VAL A 202 5.47 -15.63 -13.08
C VAL A 202 5.55 -15.01 -11.67
N LEU A 203 6.74 -15.00 -11.06
CA LEU A 203 6.98 -14.32 -9.78
C LEU A 203 6.58 -12.83 -9.82
N GLY A 204 6.85 -12.16 -10.95
CA GLY A 204 6.47 -10.75 -11.15
C GLY A 204 4.96 -10.50 -11.09
N LEU A 205 4.12 -11.48 -11.47
CA LEU A 205 2.67 -11.39 -11.31
C LEU A 205 2.23 -11.40 -9.85
N GLY A 206 3.01 -12.01 -8.95
CA GLY A 206 2.80 -11.94 -7.50
C GLY A 206 3.33 -10.64 -6.92
N ILE A 207 4.57 -10.28 -7.25
CA ILE A 207 5.24 -9.09 -6.68
C ILE A 207 4.52 -7.79 -7.03
N GLY A 208 4.06 -7.63 -8.27
CA GLY A 208 3.46 -6.38 -8.75
C GLY A 208 2.23 -5.96 -7.93
N PRO A 209 1.14 -6.74 -7.93
CA PRO A 209 -0.06 -6.42 -7.17
C PRO A 209 0.18 -6.35 -5.66
N LYS A 210 1.05 -7.23 -5.11
CA LYS A 210 1.40 -7.22 -3.68
C LYS A 210 2.06 -5.91 -3.25
N SER A 211 3.05 -5.43 -4.01
CA SER A 211 3.85 -4.25 -3.67
C SER A 211 3.07 -2.93 -3.80
N ALA A 212 2.12 -2.86 -4.74
CA ALA A 212 1.22 -1.72 -4.86
C ALA A 212 0.09 -1.73 -3.82
N THR A 213 -0.47 -2.92 -3.51
CA THR A 213 -1.69 -3.02 -2.69
C THR A 213 -1.40 -3.00 -1.19
N THR A 214 -0.29 -3.58 -0.74
CA THR A 214 0.03 -3.69 0.70
C THR A 214 0.23 -2.34 1.40
N PRO A 215 1.10 -1.42 0.92
CA PRO A 215 1.26 -0.11 1.57
C PRO A 215 -0.03 0.71 1.46
N MET A 216 -0.77 0.55 0.37
CA MET A 216 -2.04 1.23 0.16
C MET A 216 -3.11 0.70 1.15
N TYR A 217 -3.15 -0.61 1.41
CA TYR A 217 -4.04 -1.23 2.39
C TYR A 217 -3.70 -0.77 3.82
N ALA A 218 -2.41 -0.72 4.16
CA ALA A 218 -1.96 -0.14 5.43
C ALA A 218 -2.38 1.33 5.57
N ALA A 219 -2.30 2.12 4.51
CA ALA A 219 -2.69 3.53 4.50
C ALA A 219 -4.20 3.75 4.65
N GLU A 220 -5.03 2.85 4.14
CA GLU A 220 -6.50 2.88 4.31
C GLU A 220 -6.95 2.50 5.71
N CYS A 221 -6.26 1.54 6.34
CA CYS A 221 -6.52 1.17 7.73
C CYS A 221 -5.91 2.16 8.74
N ALA A 222 -5.02 3.04 8.29
CA ALA A 222 -4.30 3.98 9.13
C ALA A 222 -5.16 5.21 9.51
N PRO A 223 -5.10 5.66 10.77
CA PRO A 223 -5.64 6.96 11.13
C PRO A 223 -4.86 8.07 10.40
N PRO A 224 -5.51 9.21 10.06
CA PRO A 224 -4.92 10.25 9.22
C PRO A 224 -3.53 10.72 9.68
N ARG A 225 -3.34 10.84 11.00
CA ARG A 225 -2.10 11.31 11.62
C ARG A 225 -0.91 10.34 11.51
N LEU A 226 -1.16 9.03 11.35
CA LEU A 226 -0.12 8.00 11.26
C LEU A 226 0.03 7.40 9.86
N ARG A 227 -0.86 7.75 8.93
CA ARG A 227 -0.88 7.22 7.56
C ARG A 227 0.49 7.32 6.88
N GLY A 228 1.17 8.46 6.99
CA GLY A 228 2.50 8.65 6.41
C GLY A 228 3.54 7.67 6.99
N ALA A 229 3.57 7.50 8.32
CA ALA A 229 4.49 6.56 8.96
C ALA A 229 4.21 5.10 8.56
N LEU A 230 2.92 4.74 8.44
CA LEU A 230 2.49 3.42 8.01
C LEU A 230 2.75 3.14 6.53
N THR A 231 2.79 4.16 5.68
CA THR A 231 3.26 3.98 4.29
C THR A 231 4.78 3.82 4.25
N MET A 232 5.53 4.62 5.03
CA MET A 232 7.00 4.57 5.07
C MET A 232 7.55 3.28 5.66
N GLN A 233 6.78 2.58 6.50
CA GLN A 233 7.17 1.28 7.03
C GLN A 233 7.52 0.28 5.90
N TRP A 234 6.84 0.37 4.74
CA TRP A 234 7.09 -0.52 3.61
C TRP A 234 8.55 -0.48 3.17
N GLN A 235 9.10 0.72 3.03
CA GLN A 235 10.48 0.90 2.60
C GLN A 235 11.47 0.46 3.68
N MET A 236 11.19 0.76 4.95
CA MET A 236 12.04 0.33 6.07
C MET A 236 12.14 -1.20 6.16
N TRP A 237 11.00 -1.90 6.08
CA TRP A 237 10.97 -3.35 6.17
C TRP A 237 11.49 -4.04 4.91
N THR A 238 11.33 -3.44 3.74
CA THR A 238 11.98 -3.91 2.50
C THR A 238 13.51 -3.83 2.65
N ALA A 239 14.04 -2.70 3.12
CA ALA A 239 15.47 -2.55 3.38
C ALA A 239 15.99 -3.54 4.43
N PHE A 240 15.22 -3.76 5.50
CA PHE A 240 15.54 -4.81 6.49
C PHE A 240 15.58 -6.20 5.85
N GLY A 241 14.61 -6.52 4.99
CA GLY A 241 14.57 -7.78 4.24
C GLY A 241 15.75 -7.99 3.29
N ILE A 242 16.29 -6.92 2.71
CA ILE A 242 17.49 -6.97 1.87
C ILE A 242 18.75 -7.26 2.71
N MET A 243 18.79 -6.75 3.95
CA MET A 243 19.92 -6.90 4.87
C MET A 243 20.05 -8.32 5.43
N VAL A 244 18.92 -8.99 5.69
CA VAL A 244 18.85 -10.37 6.21
C VAL A 244 19.18 -11.38 5.13
#